data_AF-A0A183F0L3-F1
#
_entry.id   AF-A0A183F0L3-F1
#
_cell.length_a   1.000
_cell.length_b   1.000
_cell.length_c   1.000
_cell.angle_alpha   90.00
_cell.angle_beta   90.00
_cell.angle_gamma   90.00
#
_symmetry.space_group_name_H-M   'P 1'
#
loop_
_entity.id
_entity.type
_entity.pdbx_description
1 polymer ?
#
loop_
_entity_poly.entity_id
_entity_poly.type
_entity_poly.pdbx_seq_one_letter_code
_entity_poly.pdbx_strand_id
1 'polypeptide(L)' 'MLSDSSYCVELTRRGWRIASDQHDCMNGDYRQLDLYTHYFETIYQLLNVVSPEFRKQFAGKLSSKLSALTNGVPGRST' A
#
# COMPACT_ATOMS: atom_id res chain seq x y z
N MET A 1 8.36 -10.94 -5.08
CA MET A 1 7.65 -10.42 -6.27
C MET A 1 6.70 -11.51 -6.73
N LEU A 2 5.40 -11.42 -6.43
CA LEU A 2 4.43 -12.41 -6.92
C LEU A 2 3.04 -11.79 -7.04
N SER A 3 2.96 -10.72 -7.82
CA SER A 3 1.73 -10.24 -8.41
C SER A 3 2.15 -9.67 -9.75
N ASP A 4 1.66 -10.24 -10.83
CA ASP A 4 1.99 -9.90 -12.22
C ASP A 4 1.44 -8.51 -12.64
N SER A 5 1.06 -7.70 -11.65
CA SER A 5 0.42 -6.40 -11.81
C SER A 5 1.44 -5.32 -11.53
N SER A 6 1.76 -4.55 -12.57
CA SER A 6 2.57 -3.33 -12.47
C SER A 6 1.65 -2.12 -12.46
N TYR A 7 1.94 -1.13 -11.63
CA TYR A 7 1.19 0.13 -11.63
C TYR A 7 2.17 1.29 -11.79
N CYS A 8 1.87 2.19 -12.71
CA CYS A 8 2.48 3.51 -12.74
C CYS A 8 1.72 4.40 -11.75
N VAL A 9 2.44 5.03 -10.83
CA VAL A 9 1.88 5.90 -9.78
C VAL A 9 2.35 7.32 -10.02
N GLU A 10 1.42 8.26 -10.00
CA GLU A 10 1.70 9.68 -10.11
C GLU A 10 1.51 10.36 -8.74
N LEU A 11 2.48 11.21 -8.36
CA LEU A 11 2.39 12.09 -7.20
C LEU A 11 2.01 13.49 -7.65
N THR A 12 0.94 14.04 -7.07
CA THR A 12 0.44 15.38 -7.37
C THR A 12 0.20 16.17 -6.07
N ARG A 13 -0.18 17.45 -6.21
CA ARG A 13 -0.65 18.26 -5.07
C ARG A 13 -1.90 17.71 -4.38
N ARG A 14 -2.68 16.85 -5.05
CA ARG A 14 -3.88 16.21 -4.50
C ARG A 14 -3.58 14.89 -3.78
N GLY A 15 -2.35 14.40 -3.88
CA GLY A 15 -1.94 13.10 -3.35
C GLY A 15 -1.44 12.15 -4.44
N TRP A 16 -1.47 10.86 -4.13
CA TRP A 16 -1.01 9.75 -4.94
C TRP A 16 -2.16 9.16 -5.74
N ARG A 17 -1.97 8.88 -7.03
CA ARG A 17 -2.96 8.17 -7.85
C ARG A 17 -2.30 7.14 -8.75
N ILE A 18 -3.08 6.18 -9.21
CA ILE A 18 -2.65 5.30 -10.30
C ILE A 18 -2.80 6.06 -11.61
N ALA A 19 -1.74 6.11 -12.41
CA ALA A 19 -1.74 6.67 -13.75
C ALA A 19 -2.03 5.60 -14.81
N SER A 20 -1.49 4.39 -14.63
CA SER A 20 -1.68 3.26 -15.54
C SER A 20 -1.39 1.93 -14.84
N ASP A 21 -1.91 0.83 -15.38
CA ASP A 21 -1.55 -0.56 -15.08
C ASP A 21 -0.45 -1.10 -16.03
N GLN A 22 0.09 -0.25 -16.90
CA GLN A 22 1.24 -0.56 -17.74
C GLN A 22 2.51 0.09 -17.21
N HIS A 23 3.62 -0.61 -17.40
CA HIS A 23 4.94 -0.10 -17.05
C HIS A 23 5.27 1.12 -17.92
N ASP A 24 5.75 2.19 -17.29
CA ASP A 24 6.15 3.44 -17.95
C ASP A 24 5.07 4.11 -18.83
N CYS A 25 3.79 3.89 -18.50
CA CYS A 25 2.65 4.46 -19.21
C CYS A 25 1.85 5.39 -18.29
N MET A 26 1.33 6.50 -18.84
CA MET A 26 0.39 7.39 -18.15
C MET A 26 -1.05 7.31 -18.68
N ASN A 27 -1.30 6.43 -19.65
CA ASN A 27 -2.63 6.21 -20.19
C ASN A 27 -3.33 5.16 -19.34
N GLY A 28 -4.21 5.61 -18.45
CA GLY A 28 -5.08 4.72 -17.67
C GLY A 28 -6.10 4.02 -18.56
N ASP A 29 -6.47 2.80 -18.21
CA ASP A 29 -7.57 2.09 -18.85
C ASP A 29 -8.93 2.68 -18.40
N TYR A 30 -9.72 3.18 -19.35
CA TYR A 30 -11.06 3.72 -19.11
C TYR A 30 -12.03 2.71 -18.46
N ARG A 31 -11.69 1.42 -18.46
CA ARG A 31 -12.48 0.35 -17.83
C ARG A 31 -12.46 0.38 -16.29
N GLN A 32 -11.49 1.06 -15.66
CA GLN A 32 -11.40 1.21 -14.20
C GLN A 32 -11.28 2.68 -13.80
N LEU A 33 -12.17 3.52 -14.34
CA LEU A 33 -12.15 4.98 -14.15
C LEU A 33 -12.07 5.40 -12.67
N ASP A 34 -12.79 4.72 -11.78
CA ASP A 34 -12.77 5.00 -10.34
C ASP A 34 -11.37 4.83 -9.74
N LEU A 35 -10.60 3.85 -10.20
CA LEU A 35 -9.26 3.59 -9.70
C LEU A 35 -8.25 4.66 -10.15
N TYR A 36 -8.34 5.09 -11.41
CA TYR A 36 -7.41 6.06 -12.02
C TYR A 36 -7.72 7.53 -11.68
N THR A 37 -8.93 7.81 -11.17
CA THR A 37 -9.35 9.15 -10.74
C THR A 37 -9.27 9.36 -9.23
N HIS A 38 -9.03 8.29 -8.47
CA HIS A 38 -8.90 8.37 -7.01
C HIS A 38 -7.52 8.89 -6.59
N TYR A 39 -7.52 9.84 -5.67
CA TYR A 39 -6.31 10.37 -5.04
C TYR A 39 -6.23 9.90 -3.59
N PHE A 40 -5.19 9.16 -3.28
CA PHE A 40 -4.84 8.71 -1.94
C PHE A 40 -3.95 9.74 -1.27
N GLU A 41 -4.17 9.99 0.03
CA GLU A 41 -3.38 10.96 0.79
C GLU A 41 -1.93 10.48 0.97
N THR A 42 -1.75 9.17 1.18
CA THR A 42 -0.44 8.56 1.39
C THR A 42 -0.23 7.37 0.47
N ILE A 43 1.04 7.09 0.15
CA ILE A 43 1.42 5.89 -0.61
C ILE A 43 0.96 4.61 0.09
N TYR A 44 0.87 4.60 1.42
CA TYR A 44 0.41 3.44 2.18
C TYR A 44 -1.08 3.15 1.96
N GLN A 45 -1.93 4.18 1.86
CA GLN A 45 -3.34 4.00 1.53
C GLN A 45 -3.49 3.40 0.12
N LEU A 46 -2.73 3.90 -0.86
CA LEU A 46 -2.71 3.36 -2.23
C LEU A 46 -2.25 1.90 -2.23
N LEU A 47 -1.08 1.60 -1.63
CA LEU A 47 -0.53 0.24 -1.59
C LEU A 47 -1.45 -0.74 -0.86
N ASN A 48 -2.17 -0.27 0.16
CA ASN A 48 -3.14 -1.10 0.85
C ASN A 48 -4.31 -1.52 -0.05
N VAL A 49 -4.67 -0.74 -1.06
CA VAL A 49 -5.71 -1.08 -2.03
C VAL A 49 -5.18 -1.99 -3.13
N VAL A 50 -4.05 -1.65 -3.73
CA VAL A 50 -3.56 -2.31 -4.96
C VAL A 50 -2.71 -3.56 -4.71
N SER A 51 -2.15 -3.70 -3.50
CA SER A 51 -1.24 -4.79 -3.16
C SER A 51 -1.71 -5.55 -1.90
N PRO A 52 -2.48 -6.64 -2.08
CA PRO A 52 -2.84 -7.53 -0.98
C PRO A 52 -1.62 -8.06 -0.23
N GLU A 53 -0.52 -8.28 -0.95
CA GLU A 53 0.73 -8.78 -0.37
C GLU A 53 1.41 -7.73 0.50
N PHE A 54 1.41 -6.45 0.08
CA PHE A 54 1.84 -5.34 0.94
C PHE A 54 1.02 -5.31 2.24
N ARG A 55 -0.30 -5.43 2.16
CA ARG A 55 -1.19 -5.46 3.34
C ARG A 55 -0.82 -6.59 4.31
N LYS A 56 -0.59 -7.81 3.79
CA LYS A 56 -0.17 -8.97 4.60
C LYS A 56 1.17 -8.73 5.27
N GLN A 57 2.17 -8.27 4.52
CA GLN A 57 3.51 -8.00 5.07
C GLN A 57 3.50 -6.87 6.10
N PHE A 58 2.72 -5.82 5.86
CA PHE A 58 2.55 -4.73 6.80
C PHE A 58 1.93 -5.22 8.12
N ALA A 59 0.83 -5.98 8.04
CA ALA A 59 0.20 -6.58 9.22
C ALA A 59 1.15 -7.54 9.96
N GLY A 60 1.91 -8.37 9.23
CA GLY A 60 2.93 -9.26 9.80
C GLY A 60 4.00 -8.50 10.56
N LYS A 61 4.58 -7.44 9.96
CA LYS A 61 5.58 -6.59 10.63
C LYS A 61 5.00 -5.86 11.85
N LEU A 62 3.76 -5.40 11.76
CA LEU A 62 3.08 -4.76 12.89
C LEU A 62 2.90 -5.73 14.05
N SER A 63 2.41 -6.94 13.77
CA SER A 63 2.26 -8.02 14.75
C SER A 63 3.59 -8.38 15.39
N SER A 64 4.65 -8.59 14.61
CA SER A 64 5.99 -8.90 15.14
C SER A 64 6.53 -7.80 16.05
N LYS A 65 6.35 -6.52 15.69
CA LYS A 65 6.76 -5.39 16.54
C LYS A 65 5.97 -5.33 17.84
N LEU A 66 4.66 -5.57 17.77
CA LEU A 66 3.81 -5.61 18.96
C LEU A 66 4.24 -6.73 19.91
N SER A 67 4.48 -7.94 19.39
CA SER A 67 4.98 -9.07 20.18
C SER A 67 6.37 -8.81 20.78
N ALA A 68 7.24 -8.11 20.06
CA ALA A 68 8.55 -7.72 20.59
C ALA A 68 8.42 -6.71 21.74
N LEU A 69 7.48 -5.78 21.66
CA LEU A 69 7.19 -4.85 22.75
C LEU A 69 6.60 -5.59 23.96
N THR A 70 5.63 -6.49 23.77
CA THR A 70 5.04 -7.24 24.89
C THR A 70 6.07 -8.12 25.60
N ASN A 71 6.99 -8.73 24.85
CA ASN A 71 8.04 -9.58 25.41
C ASN A 71 9.25 -8.79 25.93
N GLY A 72 9.40 -7.54 25.49
CA GLY A 72 10.47 -6.61 25.85
C GLY A 72 10.10 -5.62 26.96
N VAL A 73 8.93 -5.74 27.60
CA VAL A 73 8.63 -5.05 28.86
C VAL A 73 9.12 -5.92 30.02
N PRO A 74 10.31 -5.67 30.61
CA PRO A 74 10.63 -6.20 31.93
C PRO A 74 9.78 -5.46 32.96
N GLY A 75 8.61 -6.00 33.28
CA GLY A 75 7.80 -5.48 34.37
C GLY A 75 6.29 -5.49 34.10
N ARG A 76 5.68 -6.67 34.16
CA ARG A 76 4.39 -6.80 34.84
C ARG A 76 4.23 -8.20 35.42
N SER A 77 5.10 -8.53 36.35
CA SER A 77 4.76 -9.43 37.45
C SER A 77 3.98 -8.63 38.49
N THR A 78 2.66 -8.72 38.42
CA THR A 78 1.74 -8.54 39.56
C THR A 78 0.60 -9.50 39.36
#